data_AF-A0A355SFE8-F1
#
_entry.id   AF-A0A355SFE8-F1
#
_cell.length_a   1.000
_cell.length_b   1.000
_cell.length_c   1.000
_cell.angle_alpha   90.00
_cell.angle_beta   90.00
_cell.angle_gamma   90.00
#
_symmetry.space_group_name_H-M   'P 1'
#
loop_
_entity.id
_entity.type
_entity.pdbx_description
1 polymer ?
#
loop_
_entity_poly.entity_id
_entity_poly.type
_entity_poly.pdbx_seq_one_letter_code
_entity_poly.pdbx_strand_id
1 'polypeptide(L)'
;MPLKLESKVNFMLYRIKQFFRGIFVCVPPESGILIKRYLNKKEYDLFMKLPPYERAHALNTAFTVQGFGDIDNKEIIVKAALLHDIGKVGSGIGIFGKSILVLTDKFFPDFSHKLSQKIDMFKIYYKHPEIGAKLLESIGTDKKVILLVENHHSNKYIKGIEYLKKADSLN
;
A
#
# COMPACT_ATOMS: atom_id res chain seq x y z
N MET A 1 14.12 -6.76 36.02
CA MET A 1 14.27 -6.26 34.64
C MET A 1 13.64 -7.13 33.51
N PRO A 2 12.57 -7.95 33.72
CA PRO A 2 11.89 -8.67 32.62
C PRO A 2 10.66 -7.94 32.02
N LEU A 3 10.01 -7.06 32.78
CA LEU A 3 8.74 -6.39 32.40
C LEU A 3 8.79 -5.54 31.12
N LYS A 4 9.96 -4.98 30.76
CA LYS A 4 10.13 -4.18 29.52
C LYS A 4 10.26 -5.04 28.26
N LEU A 5 10.68 -6.29 28.39
CA LEU A 5 10.81 -7.20 27.26
C LEU A 5 9.44 -7.81 26.92
N GLU A 6 8.69 -8.23 27.94
CA GLU A 6 7.32 -8.76 27.77
C GLU A 6 6.36 -7.72 27.18
N SER A 7 6.46 -6.44 27.57
CA SER A 7 5.63 -5.38 27.00
C SER A 7 5.95 -5.08 25.53
N LYS A 8 7.22 -5.16 25.12
CA LYS A 8 7.64 -5.07 23.71
C LYS A 8 7.16 -6.26 22.89
N VAL A 9 7.21 -7.47 23.45
CA VAL A 9 6.75 -8.70 22.79
C VAL A 9 5.23 -8.68 22.62
N ASN A 10 4.48 -8.27 23.64
CA ASN A 10 3.02 -8.12 23.54
C ASN A 10 2.61 -7.03 22.54
N PHE A 11 3.35 -5.91 22.47
CA PHE A 11 3.12 -4.89 21.45
C PHE A 11 3.44 -5.41 20.03
N MET A 12 4.50 -6.20 19.86
CA MET A 12 4.83 -6.83 18.56
C MET A 12 3.80 -7.88 18.15
N LEU A 13 3.34 -8.72 19.07
CA LEU A 13 2.26 -9.70 18.81
C LEU A 13 0.93 -9.01 18.50
N TYR A 14 0.64 -7.87 19.14
CA TYR A 14 -0.48 -7.02 18.79
C TYR A 14 -0.36 -6.46 17.37
N ARG A 15 0.83 -5.99 16.96
CA ARG A 15 1.09 -5.54 15.59
C ARG A 15 1.04 -6.67 14.56
N ILE A 16 1.46 -7.89 14.93
CA ILE A 16 1.33 -9.08 14.09
C ILE A 16 -0.14 -9.49 13.97
N LYS A 17 -0.91 -9.45 15.06
CA LYS A 17 -2.37 -9.64 15.01
C LYS A 17 -3.07 -8.55 14.21
N GLN A 18 -2.65 -7.29 14.30
CA GLN A 18 -3.15 -6.21 13.43
C GLN A 18 -2.82 -6.48 11.97
N PHE A 19 -1.60 -6.92 11.66
CA PHE A 19 -1.17 -7.29 10.32
C PHE A 19 -2.00 -8.46 9.75
N PHE A 20 -2.26 -9.51 10.53
CA PHE A 20 -3.15 -10.61 10.11
C PHE A 20 -4.61 -10.17 10.04
N ARG A 21 -5.06 -9.27 10.91
CA ARG A 21 -6.39 -8.65 10.82
C ARG A 21 -6.52 -7.77 9.56
N GLY A 22 -5.42 -7.14 9.12
CA GLY A 22 -5.16 -6.43 7.86
C GLY A 22 -5.24 -7.32 6.61
N ILE A 23 -4.74 -8.55 6.74
CA ILE A 23 -4.78 -9.58 5.70
C ILE A 23 -6.19 -10.16 5.49
N PHE A 24 -6.97 -10.29 6.55
CA PHE A 24 -8.37 -10.76 6.50
C PHE A 24 -9.39 -9.62 6.43
N VAL A 25 -8.97 -8.39 6.06
CA VAL A 25 -9.88 -7.24 6.14
C VAL A 25 -11.06 -7.41 5.19
N CYS A 26 -12.24 -7.33 5.81
CA CYS A 26 -13.51 -7.19 5.15
C CYS A 26 -13.49 -5.91 4.30
N VAL A 27 -13.62 -6.06 2.99
CA VAL A 27 -13.80 -4.93 2.06
C VAL A 27 -14.98 -4.09 2.57
N PRO A 28 -14.82 -2.78 2.84
CA PRO A 28 -15.90 -1.98 3.39
C PRO A 28 -17.13 -2.02 2.46
N PRO A 29 -18.36 -2.05 2.99
CA PRO A 29 -19.58 -2.15 2.18
C PRO A 29 -19.68 -1.08 1.08
N GLU A 30 -19.12 0.10 1.34
CA GLU A 30 -19.15 1.28 0.46
C GLU A 30 -18.05 1.29 -0.61
N SER A 31 -17.24 0.23 -0.72
CA SER A 31 -16.08 0.18 -1.63
C SER A 31 -16.45 0.42 -3.09
N GLY A 32 -17.62 -0.06 -3.52
CA GLY A 32 -18.11 0.17 -4.88
C GLY A 32 -18.41 1.66 -5.16
N ILE A 33 -18.86 2.42 -4.15
CA ILE A 33 -19.11 3.86 -4.27
C ILE A 33 -17.77 4.60 -4.39
N LEU A 34 -16.81 4.25 -3.53
CA LEU A 34 -15.50 4.88 -3.51
C LEU A 34 -14.75 4.68 -4.83
N ILE A 35 -14.74 3.46 -5.36
CA ILE A 35 -14.15 3.16 -6.66
C ILE A 35 -14.80 3.99 -7.77
N LYS A 36 -16.14 4.02 -7.85
CA LYS A 36 -16.87 4.78 -8.89
C LYS A 36 -16.65 6.28 -8.78
N ARG A 37 -16.48 6.80 -7.57
CA ARG A 37 -16.26 8.23 -7.32
C ARG A 37 -14.86 8.68 -7.74
N TYR A 38 -13.83 7.89 -7.43
CA TYR A 38 -12.45 8.33 -7.59
C TYR A 38 -11.76 7.78 -8.84
N LEU A 39 -12.08 6.58 -9.30
CA LEU A 39 -11.40 5.98 -10.45
C LEU A 39 -12.16 6.20 -11.75
N ASN A 40 -11.47 6.70 -12.78
CA ASN A 40 -12.00 6.66 -14.13
C ASN A 40 -11.97 5.22 -14.69
N LYS A 41 -12.54 5.01 -15.89
CA LYS A 41 -12.63 3.67 -16.48
C LYS A 41 -11.28 2.97 -16.64
N LYS A 42 -10.25 3.66 -17.12
CA LYS A 42 -8.91 3.07 -17.32
C LYS A 42 -8.24 2.74 -15.98
N GLU A 43 -8.34 3.63 -15.00
CA GLU A 43 -7.83 3.43 -13.63
C GLU A 43 -8.55 2.25 -12.96
N TYR A 44 -9.87 2.15 -13.13
CA TYR A 44 -10.67 1.04 -12.63
C TYR A 44 -10.25 -0.30 -13.25
N ASP A 45 -10.16 -0.37 -14.59
CA ASP A 45 -9.78 -1.60 -15.28
C ASP A 45 -8.38 -2.08 -14.86
N LEU A 46 -7.51 -1.13 -14.53
CA LEU A 46 -6.18 -1.41 -14.02
C LEU A 46 -6.20 -1.87 -12.55
N PHE A 47 -6.96 -1.19 -11.69
CA PHE A 47 -7.18 -1.57 -10.29
C PHE A 47 -7.77 -2.98 -10.15
N MET A 48 -8.69 -3.36 -11.04
CA MET A 48 -9.30 -4.69 -11.03
C MET A 48 -8.32 -5.83 -11.35
N LYS A 49 -7.15 -5.54 -11.91
CA LYS A 49 -6.08 -6.54 -12.13
C LYS A 49 -5.27 -6.84 -10.87
N LEU A 50 -5.40 -6.04 -9.81
CA LEU A 50 -4.76 -6.35 -8.52
C LEU A 50 -5.38 -7.61 -7.92
N PRO A 51 -4.60 -8.42 -7.19
CA PRO A 51 -5.14 -9.51 -6.39
C PRO A 51 -6.22 -9.00 -5.41
N PRO A 52 -7.24 -9.81 -5.07
CA PRO A 52 -8.32 -9.38 -4.17
C PRO A 52 -7.84 -8.76 -2.85
N TYR A 53 -6.76 -9.31 -2.27
CA TYR A 53 -6.20 -8.82 -1.01
C TYR A 53 -5.50 -7.46 -1.16
N GLU A 54 -4.86 -7.17 -2.30
CA GLU A 54 -4.29 -5.84 -2.55
C GLU A 54 -5.38 -4.81 -2.85
N ARG A 55 -6.47 -5.22 -3.51
CA ARG A 55 -7.63 -4.33 -3.67
C ARG A 55 -8.26 -3.99 -2.32
N ALA A 56 -8.42 -4.97 -1.43
CA ALA A 56 -8.92 -4.75 -0.08
C ALA A 56 -8.00 -3.78 0.69
N HIS A 57 -6.69 -4.03 0.68
CA HIS A 57 -5.67 -3.14 1.25
C HIS A 57 -5.83 -1.69 0.78
N ALA A 58 -5.80 -1.49 -0.54
CA ALA A 58 -5.91 -0.16 -1.16
C ALA A 58 -7.24 0.54 -0.81
N LEU A 59 -8.36 -0.21 -0.73
CA LEU A 59 -9.65 0.32 -0.31
C LEU A 59 -9.61 0.81 1.14
N ASN A 60 -9.09 0.01 2.06
CA ASN A 60 -9.00 0.41 3.47
C ASN A 60 -8.07 1.61 3.67
N THR A 61 -6.95 1.66 2.94
CA THR A 61 -6.07 2.82 2.90
C THR A 61 -6.83 4.06 2.42
N ALA A 62 -7.63 3.94 1.36
CA ALA A 62 -8.45 5.04 0.86
C ALA A 62 -9.53 5.51 1.85
N PHE A 63 -10.23 4.59 2.53
CA PHE A 63 -11.17 4.92 3.60
C PHE A 63 -10.48 5.58 4.79
N THR A 64 -9.28 5.14 5.14
CA THR A 64 -8.49 5.75 6.22
C THR A 64 -8.12 7.19 5.87
N VAL A 65 -7.73 7.46 4.62
CA VAL A 65 -7.50 8.84 4.14
C VAL A 65 -8.79 9.67 4.21
N GLN A 66 -9.95 9.10 3.84
CA GLN A 66 -11.23 9.80 3.96
C GLN A 66 -11.57 10.17 5.40
N GLY A 67 -11.20 9.33 6.37
CA GLY A 67 -11.39 9.59 7.80
C GLY A 67 -10.46 10.64 8.40
N PHE A 68 -9.42 11.09 7.68
CA PHE A 68 -8.64 12.25 8.10
C PHE A 68 -9.50 13.52 8.04
N GLY A 69 -9.15 14.53 8.84
CA GLY A 69 -9.83 15.83 8.85
C GLY A 69 -9.70 16.57 7.50
N ASP A 70 -9.94 17.87 7.50
CA ASP A 70 -9.68 18.68 6.31
C ASP A 70 -8.18 18.71 6.01
N ILE A 71 -7.82 18.07 4.90
CA ILE A 71 -6.47 18.01 4.37
C ILE A 71 -6.49 18.49 2.92
N ASP A 72 -5.49 19.27 2.54
CA ASP A 72 -5.34 19.77 1.18
C ASP A 72 -5.24 18.62 0.17
N ASN A 73 -5.94 18.76 -0.96
CA ASN A 73 -5.95 17.76 -2.05
C ASN A 73 -6.42 16.36 -1.61
N LYS A 74 -7.31 16.27 -0.61
CA LYS A 74 -7.83 14.98 -0.11
C LYS A 74 -8.27 14.03 -1.22
N GLU A 75 -8.93 14.51 -2.26
CA GLU A 75 -9.37 13.66 -3.38
C GLU A 75 -8.22 13.03 -4.17
N ILE A 76 -7.12 13.77 -4.37
CA ILE A 76 -5.90 13.26 -5.01
C ILE A 76 -5.25 12.19 -4.12
N ILE A 77 -5.22 12.40 -2.80
CA ILE A 77 -4.63 11.46 -1.85
C ILE A 77 -5.48 10.19 -1.76
N VAL A 78 -6.81 10.29 -1.75
CA VAL A 78 -7.72 9.12 -1.78
C VAL A 78 -7.54 8.32 -3.07
N LYS A 79 -7.45 8.99 -4.23
CA LYS A 79 -7.16 8.33 -5.51
C LYS A 79 -5.78 7.67 -5.51
N ALA A 80 -4.76 8.33 -4.96
CA ALA A 80 -3.43 7.75 -4.81
C ALA A 80 -3.44 6.54 -3.86
N ALA A 81 -4.21 6.57 -2.78
CA ALA A 81 -4.38 5.43 -1.88
C ALA A 81 -4.98 4.20 -2.58
N LEU A 82 -5.98 4.40 -3.44
CA LEU A 82 -6.54 3.32 -4.26
C LEU A 82 -5.53 2.71 -5.24
N LEU A 83 -4.59 3.52 -5.72
CA LEU A 83 -3.72 3.15 -6.82
C LEU A 83 -2.27 2.86 -6.38
N HIS A 84 -1.83 3.14 -5.15
CA HIS A 84 -0.41 3.09 -4.78
C HIS A 84 0.25 1.72 -5.05
N ASP A 85 -0.52 0.64 -4.92
CA ASP A 85 -0.05 -0.73 -5.07
C ASP A 85 -0.20 -1.31 -6.49
N ILE A 86 -0.62 -0.51 -7.49
CA ILE A 86 -0.78 -0.94 -8.89
C ILE A 86 0.46 -1.67 -9.43
N GLY A 87 1.68 -1.27 -9.07
CA GLY A 87 2.88 -1.96 -9.55
C GLY A 87 2.98 -3.45 -9.19
N LYS A 88 2.10 -3.97 -8.33
CA LYS A 88 1.99 -5.39 -7.97
C LYS A 88 1.06 -6.21 -8.87
N VAL A 89 0.40 -5.59 -9.86
CA VAL A 89 -0.43 -6.31 -10.84
C VAL A 89 0.39 -7.40 -11.54
N GLY A 90 -0.18 -8.61 -11.60
CA GLY A 90 0.47 -9.75 -12.27
C GLY A 90 1.71 -10.30 -11.55
N SER A 91 2.03 -9.84 -10.34
CA SER A 91 3.23 -10.28 -9.61
C SER A 91 3.18 -11.74 -9.15
N GLY A 92 2.00 -12.35 -9.09
CA GLY A 92 1.81 -13.71 -8.55
C GLY A 92 2.10 -13.83 -7.05
N ILE A 93 2.42 -12.71 -6.37
CA ILE A 93 2.67 -12.69 -4.94
C ILE A 93 1.33 -12.99 -4.26
N GLY A 94 1.29 -14.02 -3.43
CA GLY A 94 0.13 -14.31 -2.58
C GLY A 94 0.21 -13.58 -1.24
N ILE A 95 -0.85 -13.69 -0.45
CA ILE A 95 -0.94 -13.14 0.92
C ILE A 95 0.25 -13.57 1.80
N PHE A 96 0.63 -14.86 1.73
CA PHE A 96 1.78 -15.37 2.48
C PHE A 96 3.10 -14.77 1.97
N GLY A 97 3.24 -14.60 0.66
CA GLY A 97 4.39 -13.93 0.04
C GLY A 97 4.51 -12.47 0.50
N LYS A 98 3.41 -11.71 0.52
CA LYS A 98 3.35 -10.34 1.07
C LYS A 98 3.81 -10.32 2.53
N SER A 99 3.36 -11.28 3.33
CA SER A 99 3.77 -11.42 4.74
C SER A 99 5.28 -11.63 4.90
N ILE A 100 5.85 -12.53 4.10
CA ILE A 100 7.30 -12.76 4.10
C ILE A 100 8.05 -11.49 3.72
N LEU A 101 7.62 -10.79 2.67
CA LEU A 101 8.26 -9.56 2.20
C LEU A 101 8.28 -8.47 3.28
N VAL A 102 7.11 -8.17 3.84
CA VAL A 102 6.96 -7.12 4.87
C VAL A 102 7.75 -7.46 6.13
N LEU A 103 7.70 -8.71 6.61
CA LEU A 103 8.42 -9.12 7.81
C LEU A 103 9.94 -9.12 7.57
N THR A 104 10.39 -9.58 6.40
CA THR A 104 11.83 -9.61 6.08
C THR A 104 12.38 -8.19 5.97
N ASP A 105 11.70 -7.28 5.27
CA ASP A 105 12.13 -5.88 5.16
C ASP A 105 12.16 -5.19 6.52
N LYS A 106 11.15 -5.43 7.36
CA LYS A 106 11.05 -4.82 8.69
C LYS A 106 12.12 -5.28 9.68
N PHE A 107 12.44 -6.57 9.71
CA PHE A 107 13.36 -7.14 10.70
C PHE A 107 14.79 -7.29 10.17
N PHE A 108 14.96 -7.42 8.85
CA PHE A 108 16.24 -7.68 8.19
C PHE A 108 16.35 -6.88 6.88
N PRO A 109 16.31 -5.53 6.92
CA PRO A 109 16.24 -4.69 5.72
C PRO A 109 17.40 -4.91 4.75
N ASP A 110 18.64 -5.02 5.24
CA ASP A 110 19.81 -5.28 4.40
C ASP A 110 19.72 -6.64 3.69
N PHE A 111 19.16 -7.65 4.37
CA PHE A 111 18.95 -8.98 3.80
C PHE A 111 17.83 -8.96 2.78
N SER A 112 16.69 -8.34 3.09
CA SER A 112 15.58 -8.12 2.15
C SER A 112 16.07 -7.42 0.88
N HIS A 113 16.90 -6.38 1.03
CA HIS A 113 17.48 -5.69 -0.11
C HIS A 113 18.43 -6.58 -0.92
N LYS A 114 19.27 -7.40 -0.28
CA LYS A 114 20.09 -8.41 -0.98
C LYS A 114 19.23 -9.42 -1.75
N LEU A 115 18.13 -9.88 -1.16
CA LEU A 115 17.20 -10.80 -1.83
C LEU A 115 16.53 -10.15 -3.04
N SER A 116 16.27 -8.85 -3.02
CA SER A 116 15.70 -8.12 -4.16
C SER A 116 16.57 -8.17 -5.43
N GLN A 117 17.86 -8.46 -5.30
CA GLN A 117 18.77 -8.62 -6.43
C GLN A 117 18.72 -10.03 -7.04
N LYS A 118 18.10 -11.00 -6.35
CA LYS A 118 18.13 -12.43 -6.70
C LYS A 118 16.75 -13.07 -6.85
N ILE A 119 15.73 -12.52 -6.18
CA ILE A 119 14.40 -13.10 -6.08
C ILE A 119 13.36 -12.08 -6.54
N ASP A 120 12.56 -12.46 -7.53
CA ASP A 120 11.62 -11.55 -8.20
C ASP A 120 10.55 -10.96 -7.26
N MET A 121 10.01 -11.74 -6.31
CA MET A 121 9.02 -11.19 -5.37
C MET A 121 9.59 -10.04 -4.53
N PHE A 122 10.86 -10.11 -4.12
CA PHE A 122 11.53 -9.02 -3.41
C PHE A 122 11.83 -7.85 -4.34
N LYS A 123 12.25 -8.12 -5.57
CA LYS A 123 12.45 -7.09 -6.59
C LYS A 123 11.16 -6.30 -6.84
N ILE A 124 10.04 -6.99 -7.03
CA ILE A 124 8.72 -6.37 -7.22
C ILE A 124 8.33 -5.57 -5.98
N TYR A 125 8.53 -6.12 -4.78
CA TYR A 125 8.24 -5.42 -3.53
C TYR A 125 8.90 -4.03 -3.46
N TYR A 126 10.17 -3.90 -3.84
CA TYR A 126 10.84 -2.59 -3.85
C TYR A 126 10.49 -1.72 -5.06
N LYS A 127 10.24 -2.32 -6.23
CA LYS A 127 10.04 -1.58 -7.49
C LYS A 127 8.58 -1.27 -7.81
N HIS A 128 7.61 -1.79 -7.06
CA HIS A 128 6.21 -1.55 -7.35
C HIS A 128 5.80 -0.06 -7.36
N PRO A 129 6.42 0.88 -6.60
CA PRO A 129 6.10 2.29 -6.74
C PRO A 129 6.44 2.82 -8.14
N GLU A 130 7.64 2.51 -8.64
CA GLU A 130 8.12 2.90 -9.98
C GLU A 130 7.32 2.21 -11.10
N ILE A 131 7.04 0.91 -10.96
CA ILE A 131 6.25 0.14 -11.93
C ILE A 131 4.82 0.69 -11.98
N GLY A 132 4.24 0.97 -10.81
CA GLY A 132 2.90 1.52 -10.69
C GLY A 132 2.79 2.89 -11.35
N ALA A 133 3.75 3.77 -11.10
CA ALA A 133 3.83 5.08 -11.75
C ALA A 133 3.82 4.96 -13.28
N LYS A 134 4.67 4.10 -13.85
CA LYS A 134 4.73 3.86 -15.31
C LYS A 134 3.42 3.34 -15.89
N LEU A 135 2.75 2.42 -15.18
CA LEU A 135 1.45 1.92 -15.60
C LEU A 135 0.40 3.04 -15.61
N LEU A 136 0.38 3.90 -14.59
CA LEU A 136 -0.53 5.04 -14.49
C LEU A 136 -0.24 6.13 -15.54
N GLU A 137 1.03 6.40 -15.83
CA GLU A 137 1.46 7.29 -16.92
C GLU A 137 0.91 6.80 -18.27
N SER A 138 1.03 5.49 -18.55
CA SER A 138 0.59 4.91 -19.81
C SER A 138 -0.91 5.04 -20.08
N ILE A 139 -1.73 5.19 -19.03
CA ILE A 139 -3.18 5.37 -19.13
C ILE A 139 -3.63 6.83 -18.99
N GLY A 140 -2.68 7.76 -18.75
CA GLY A 140 -2.95 9.19 -18.63
C GLY A 140 -3.55 9.62 -17.29
N THR A 141 -3.18 8.98 -16.18
CA THR A 141 -3.59 9.40 -14.83
C THR A 141 -3.01 10.76 -14.46
N ASP A 142 -3.67 11.47 -13.54
CA ASP A 142 -3.23 12.76 -13.01
C ASP A 142 -1.77 12.68 -12.47
N LYS A 143 -0.93 13.63 -12.88
CA LYS A 143 0.49 13.69 -12.50
C LYS A 143 0.73 13.78 -10.99
N LYS A 144 -0.17 14.43 -10.24
CA LYS A 144 -0.06 14.50 -8.77
C LYS A 144 -0.28 13.14 -8.13
N VAL A 145 -1.19 12.33 -8.68
CA VAL A 145 -1.43 10.95 -8.23
C VAL A 145 -0.22 10.09 -8.54
N ILE A 146 0.29 10.16 -9.77
CA ILE A 146 1.50 9.43 -10.20
C ILE A 146 2.67 9.77 -9.29
N LEU A 147 2.88 11.05 -8.98
CA LEU A 147 3.96 11.49 -8.09
C LEU A 147 3.85 10.89 -6.68
N LEU A 148 2.64 10.83 -6.11
CA LEU A 148 2.40 10.19 -4.82
C LEU A 148 2.65 8.67 -4.89
N VAL A 149 2.15 8.00 -5.93
CA VAL A 149 2.32 6.56 -6.15
C VAL A 149 3.79 6.20 -6.38
N GLU A 150 4.56 6.98 -7.12
CA GLU A 150 5.97 6.69 -7.35
C GLU A 150 6.81 6.77 -6.07
N ASN A 151 6.44 7.69 -5.16
CA ASN A 151 7.31 8.09 -4.06
C ASN A 151 6.83 7.61 -2.68
N HIS A 152 5.74 6.84 -2.59
CA HIS A 152 5.14 6.45 -1.30
C HIS A 152 6.05 5.60 -0.41
N HIS A 153 7.13 5.01 -0.94
CA HIS A 153 8.20 4.36 -0.17
C HIS A 153 9.42 5.26 0.09
N SER A 154 9.59 6.35 -0.66
CA SER A 154 10.79 7.21 -0.62
C SER A 154 10.78 8.17 0.58
N ASN A 155 11.91 8.74 0.97
CA ASN A 155 11.96 9.82 1.97
C ASN A 155 11.73 11.22 1.38
N LYS A 156 11.35 11.32 0.10
CA LYS A 156 11.14 12.60 -0.58
C LYS A 156 9.88 13.28 -0.04
N TYR A 157 10.00 14.58 0.24
CA TYR A 157 8.84 15.39 0.58
C TYR A 157 8.01 15.70 -0.67
N ILE A 158 6.75 15.28 -0.65
CA ILE A 158 5.74 15.60 -1.66
C ILE A 158 4.47 15.96 -0.89
N LYS A 159 3.83 17.07 -1.24
CA LYS A 159 2.62 17.54 -0.54
C LYS A 159 1.56 16.43 -0.50
N GLY A 160 1.15 16.03 0.70
CA GLY A 160 0.11 15.02 0.93
C GLY A 160 0.61 13.57 1.07
N ILE A 161 1.89 13.31 0.83
CA ILE A 161 2.46 11.96 0.89
C ILE A 161 2.48 11.38 2.30
N GLU A 162 2.58 12.24 3.31
CA GLU A 162 2.52 11.90 4.72
C GLU A 162 1.17 11.26 5.09
N TYR A 163 0.07 11.73 4.50
CA TYR A 163 -1.25 11.15 4.73
C TYR A 163 -1.38 9.79 4.05
N LEU A 164 -0.88 9.66 2.81
CA LEU A 164 -0.86 8.38 2.11
C LEU A 164 -0.09 7.33 2.91
N LYS A 165 1.15 7.63 3.31
CA LYS A 165 2.00 6.72 4.10
C LYS A 165 1.40 6.39 5.46
N LYS A 166 0.82 7.38 6.13
CA LYS A 166 0.16 7.17 7.42
C LYS A 166 -1.00 6.20 7.28
N ALA A 167 -1.88 6.43 6.29
CA ALA A 167 -3.00 5.54 6.03
C ALA A 167 -2.53 4.14 5.64
N ASP A 168 -1.52 4.02 4.79
CA ASP A 168 -0.98 2.74 4.35
C ASP A 168 -0.42 1.92 5.52
N SER A 169 0.32 2.56 6.44
CA SER A 169 0.86 1.90 7.63
C SER A 169 -0.17 1.42 8.66
N LEU A 170 -1.43 1.88 8.53
CA LEU A 170 -2.53 1.52 9.43
C LEU A 170 -3.33 0.31 8.91
N ASN A 171 -3.13 -0.11 7.67
CA ASN A 171 -3.88 -1.17 6.99
C ASN A 171 -2.98 -2.34 6.59
#